data_AF-A0A4P8HRC4-F1
#
_entry.id   AF-A0A4P8HRC4-F1
#
_cell.length_a   1.000
_cell.length_b   1.000
_cell.length_c   1.000
_cell.angle_alpha   90.00
_cell.angle_beta   90.00
_cell.angle_gamma   90.00
#
_symmetry.space_group_name_H-M   'P 1'
#
loop_
_entity.id
_entity.type
_entity.pdbx_description
1 polymer ?
#
loop_
_entity_poly.entity_id
_entity_poly.type
_entity_poly.pdbx_seq_one_letter_code
_entity_poly.pdbx_strand_id
1 'polypeptide(L)'
;MSYVTPRLLLLSLVIMCIGSAGGWAITDNIASRDNSYDFAYGSILAICLILLFQASLYILGRERLYFKLLFGASFSMSMIWFMMCLILPLAWADNVNVYMRALMFALIVPLSLGNIAEAFRRFSVKWAKNGNVIFEKAFNRDQGSVEWERVTKALKLEGVILMVPCMLIGLALRNVYPEVSLFACGIPSILIIAFFVQLIGYGVAQAKIVLELEEKIGIKLK
;
A
#
# COMPACT_ATOMS: atom_id res chain seq x y z
N MET A 1 -10.23 13.94 9.97
CA MET A 1 -9.33 13.36 11.01
C MET A 1 -7.93 13.91 10.81
N SER A 2 -7.24 14.37 11.86
CA SER A 2 -5.81 14.73 11.76
C SER A 2 -5.02 13.49 11.31
N TYR A 3 -4.53 13.48 10.06
CA TYR A 3 -3.89 12.32 9.41
C TYR A 3 -2.57 11.86 10.05
N VAL A 4 -2.08 12.58 11.05
CA VAL A 4 -0.78 12.36 11.68
C VAL A 4 -1.01 11.98 13.14
N THR A 5 -1.47 10.74 13.37
CA THR A 5 -1.60 10.20 14.72
C THR A 5 -0.58 9.10 14.96
N PRO A 6 0.05 9.05 16.14
CA PRO A 6 0.93 7.94 16.50
C PRO A 6 0.19 6.59 16.51
N ARG A 7 -1.14 6.62 16.61
CA ARG A 7 -2.01 5.43 16.49
C ARG A 7 -1.85 4.71 15.15
N LEU A 8 -1.59 5.43 14.04
CA LEU A 8 -1.36 4.81 12.73
C LEU A 8 -0.02 4.05 12.67
N LEU A 9 1.03 4.59 13.31
CA LEU A 9 2.33 3.90 13.44
C LEU A 9 2.18 2.62 14.27
N LEU A 10 1.47 2.70 15.40
CA LEU A 10 1.20 1.54 16.23
C LEU A 10 0.37 0.49 15.48
N LEU A 11 -0.69 0.90 14.78
CA LEU A 11 -1.52 0.00 13.98
C LEU A 11 -0.70 -0.65 12.85
N SER A 12 0.15 0.13 12.18
CA SER A 12 1.10 -0.37 11.18
C SER A 12 2.00 -1.47 11.75
N LEU A 13 2.64 -1.21 12.90
CA LEU A 13 3.48 -2.19 13.59
C LEU A 13 2.69 -3.47 13.91
N VAL A 14 1.50 -3.34 14.51
CA VAL A 14 0.65 -4.49 14.86
C VAL A 14 0.31 -5.33 13.63
N ILE A 15 -0.13 -4.69 12.54
CA ILE A 15 -0.45 -5.38 11.28
C ILE A 15 0.77 -6.13 10.74
N MET A 16 1.94 -5.48 10.69
CA MET A 16 3.14 -6.12 10.17
C MET A 16 3.64 -7.26 11.07
N CYS A 17 3.53 -7.13 12.40
CA CYS A 17 3.83 -8.21 13.34
C CYS A 17 2.91 -9.41 13.15
N ILE A 18 1.60 -9.19 13.01
CA ILE A 18 0.63 -10.27 12.75
C ILE A 18 0.97 -10.96 11.42
N GLY A 19 1.22 -10.18 10.36
CA GLY A 19 1.61 -10.71 9.06
C GLY A 19 2.88 -11.56 9.16
N SER A 20 3.91 -11.03 9.81
CA SER A 20 5.21 -11.71 9.95
C SER A 20 5.13 -12.98 10.80
N ALA A 21 4.38 -12.95 11.91
CA ALA A 21 4.13 -14.14 12.73
C ALA A 21 3.36 -15.21 11.94
N GLY A 22 2.36 -14.80 11.16
CA GLY A 22 1.62 -15.70 10.28
C GLY A 22 2.50 -16.29 9.17
N GLY A 23 3.28 -15.46 8.48
CA GLY A 23 4.21 -15.89 7.44
C GLY A 23 5.30 -16.82 7.98
N TRP A 24 5.82 -16.55 9.18
CA TRP A 24 6.76 -17.42 9.87
C TRP A 24 6.15 -18.80 10.14
N ALA A 25 4.94 -18.84 10.74
CA ALA A 25 4.24 -20.09 11.03
C ALA A 25 3.89 -20.88 9.75
N ILE A 26 3.52 -20.20 8.66
CA ILE A 26 3.30 -20.84 7.36
C ILE A 26 4.60 -21.43 6.84
N THR A 27 5.71 -20.68 6.88
CA THR A 27 7.02 -21.13 6.40
C THR A 27 7.50 -22.37 7.15
N ASP A 28 7.34 -22.38 8.47
CA ASP A 28 7.68 -23.53 9.32
C ASP A 28 6.92 -24.80 8.94
N ASN A 29 5.67 -24.66 8.50
CA ASN A 29 4.79 -25.77 8.12
C ASN A 29 5.02 -26.29 6.69
N ILE A 30 5.41 -25.43 5.74
CA ILE A 30 5.49 -25.80 4.30
C ILE A 30 6.91 -25.98 3.77
N ALA A 31 7.92 -25.57 4.54
CA ALA A 31 9.32 -25.66 4.15
C ALA A 31 10.10 -26.40 5.25
N SER A 32 11.04 -25.71 5.91
CA SER A 32 11.83 -26.24 7.03
C SER A 32 11.90 -25.21 8.15
N ARG A 33 12.28 -25.68 9.34
CA ARG A 33 12.48 -24.82 10.51
C ARG A 33 13.61 -23.80 10.31
N ASP A 34 14.66 -24.17 9.58
CA ASP A 34 15.76 -23.26 9.27
C ASP A 34 15.29 -22.12 8.35
N ASN A 35 14.49 -22.45 7.32
CA ASN A 35 13.89 -21.45 6.43
C ASN A 35 12.91 -20.52 7.17
N SER A 36 12.25 -21.01 8.22
CA SER A 36 11.36 -20.18 9.04
C SER A 36 12.16 -19.14 9.84
N TYR A 37 13.34 -19.46 10.36
CA TYR A 37 14.23 -18.47 10.97
C TYR A 37 14.68 -17.40 9.98
N ASP A 38 15.07 -17.78 8.76
CA ASP A 38 15.45 -16.82 7.71
C ASP A 38 14.30 -15.87 7.37
N PHE A 39 13.08 -16.40 7.24
CA PHE A 39 11.88 -15.59 7.06
C PHE A 39 11.67 -14.60 8.21
N ALA A 40 11.85 -15.04 9.46
CA ALA A 40 11.68 -14.20 10.63
C ALA A 40 12.71 -13.05 10.67
N TYR A 41 13.99 -13.33 10.39
CA TYR A 41 15.02 -12.29 10.31
C TYR A 41 14.76 -11.29 9.19
N GLY A 42 14.38 -11.78 8.00
CA GLY A 42 13.98 -10.91 6.88
C GLY A 42 12.76 -10.04 7.23
N SER A 43 11.81 -10.60 7.99
CA SER A 43 10.62 -9.87 8.43
C SER A 43 10.93 -8.77 9.43
N ILE A 44 11.81 -9.02 10.40
CA ILE A 44 12.26 -7.99 11.34
C ILE A 44 12.91 -6.83 10.58
N LEU A 45 13.80 -7.14 9.63
CA LEU A 45 14.45 -6.13 8.81
C LEU A 45 13.43 -5.30 8.01
N ALA A 46 12.47 -5.96 7.35
CA ALA A 46 11.43 -5.28 6.58
C ALA A 46 10.56 -4.36 7.46
N ILE A 47 10.13 -4.85 8.63
CA ILE A 47 9.37 -4.06 9.62
C ILE A 47 10.17 -2.81 10.02
N CYS A 48 11.44 -2.97 10.37
CA CYS A 48 12.29 -1.85 10.78
C CYS A 48 12.39 -0.81 9.67
N LEU A 49 12.65 -1.22 8.42
CA LEU A 49 12.77 -0.30 7.29
C LEU A 49 11.46 0.46 7.02
N ILE A 50 10.33 -0.25 7.00
CA ILE A 50 9.01 0.36 6.78
C ILE A 50 8.68 1.34 7.92
N LEU A 51 8.90 0.95 9.18
CA LEU A 51 8.61 1.83 10.33
C LEU A 51 9.53 3.04 10.38
N LEU A 52 10.82 2.90 10.08
CA LEU A 52 11.75 4.03 10.02
C LEU A 52 11.31 5.02 8.95
N PHE A 53 10.90 4.53 7.78
CA PHE A 53 10.34 5.38 6.72
C PHE A 53 9.06 6.08 7.15
N GLN A 54 8.08 5.35 7.72
CA GLN A 54 6.83 5.91 8.21
C GLN A 54 7.04 6.92 9.35
N ALA A 55 7.95 6.63 10.28
CA ALA A 55 8.29 7.52 11.39
C ALA A 55 8.96 8.81 10.88
N SER A 56 9.85 8.71 9.90
CA SER A 56 10.48 9.86 9.26
C SER A 56 9.43 10.77 8.61
N LEU A 57 8.50 10.18 7.83
CA LEU A 57 7.39 10.93 7.24
C LEU A 57 6.44 11.52 8.28
N TYR A 58 6.21 10.82 9.40
CA TYR A 58 5.39 11.32 10.51
C TYR A 58 6.00 12.57 11.15
N ILE A 59 7.31 12.54 11.44
CA ILE A 59 8.04 13.67 12.04
C ILE A 59 7.98 14.88 11.09
N LEU A 60 8.36 14.68 9.83
CA LEU A 60 8.33 15.73 8.80
C LEU A 60 6.91 16.22 8.49
N GLY A 61 5.92 15.33 8.62
CA GLY A 61 4.51 15.60 8.43
C GLY A 61 3.91 16.51 9.48
N ARG A 62 4.56 16.79 10.61
CA ARG A 62 4.01 17.74 11.59
C ARG A 62 3.94 19.16 11.04
N GLU A 63 4.85 19.51 10.13
CA GLU A 63 5.04 20.89 9.68
C GLU A 63 4.53 21.14 8.26
N ARG A 64 4.41 20.11 7.42
CA ARG A 64 4.11 20.29 5.99
C ARG A 64 3.13 19.24 5.48
N LEU A 65 2.08 19.71 4.80
CA LEU A 65 1.02 18.89 4.22
C LEU A 65 1.58 17.82 3.26
N TYR A 66 2.59 18.16 2.46
CA TYR A 66 3.29 17.23 1.57
C TYR A 66 3.66 15.91 2.27
N PHE A 67 4.36 16.01 3.42
CA PHE A 67 4.79 14.84 4.18
C PHE A 67 3.63 14.17 4.90
N LYS A 68 2.57 14.91 5.29
CA LYS A 68 1.33 14.31 5.83
C LYS A 68 0.68 13.36 4.84
N LEU A 69 0.62 13.75 3.56
CA LEU A 69 0.02 12.94 2.51
C LEU A 69 0.84 11.69 2.23
N LEU A 70 2.17 11.83 2.15
CA LEU A 70 3.06 10.68 2.03
C LEU A 70 2.97 9.75 3.24
N PHE A 71 2.87 10.29 4.46
CA PHE A 71 2.67 9.49 5.67
C PHE A 71 1.37 8.68 5.60
N GLY A 72 0.25 9.33 5.23
CA GLY A 72 -1.03 8.62 5.05
C GLY A 72 -0.94 7.51 4.00
N ALA A 73 -0.25 7.77 2.88
CA ALA A 73 -0.02 6.79 1.83
C ALA A 73 0.85 5.62 2.29
N SER A 74 1.89 5.91 3.09
CA SER A 74 2.87 4.93 3.57
C SER A 74 2.26 3.85 4.47
N PHE A 75 1.09 4.08 5.09
CA PHE A 75 0.34 3.03 5.79
C PHE A 75 0.01 1.83 4.89
N SER A 76 -0.18 2.08 3.59
CA SER A 76 -0.43 1.02 2.61
C SER A 76 0.76 0.04 2.50
N MET A 77 1.98 0.47 2.84
CA MET A 77 3.15 -0.42 2.87
C MET A 77 3.01 -1.53 3.93
N SER A 78 2.37 -1.23 5.06
CA SER A 78 2.12 -2.21 6.12
C SER A 78 1.14 -3.29 5.68
N MET A 79 0.11 -2.89 4.91
CA MET A 79 -0.85 -3.81 4.31
C MET A 79 -0.22 -4.64 3.19
N ILE A 80 0.64 -4.02 2.36
CA ILE A 80 1.43 -4.75 1.36
C ILE A 80 2.31 -5.79 2.05
N TRP A 81 3.04 -5.41 3.10
CA TRP A 81 3.89 -6.35 3.84
C TRP A 81 3.09 -7.50 4.44
N PHE A 82 1.94 -7.21 5.07
CA PHE A 82 1.03 -8.23 5.58
C PHE A 82 0.62 -9.24 4.50
N MET A 83 0.22 -8.75 3.33
CA MET A 83 -0.18 -9.61 2.20
C MET A 83 1.01 -10.37 1.61
N MET A 84 2.19 -9.74 1.56
CA MET A 84 3.41 -10.40 1.15
C MET A 84 3.77 -11.54 2.10
N CYS A 85 3.52 -11.43 3.41
CA CYS A 85 3.76 -12.52 4.36
C CYS A 85 2.89 -13.76 4.11
N LEU A 86 1.78 -13.64 3.37
CA LEU A 86 0.96 -14.79 2.97
C LEU A 86 1.51 -15.51 1.73
N ILE A 87 2.30 -14.81 0.91
CA ILE A 87 2.81 -15.33 -0.37
C ILE A 87 4.28 -15.70 -0.29
N LEU A 88 5.09 -14.89 0.40
CA LEU A 88 6.53 -15.06 0.55
C LEU A 88 6.93 -16.45 1.05
N PRO A 89 6.23 -17.09 2.01
CA PRO A 89 6.56 -18.46 2.43
C PRO A 89 6.68 -19.46 1.26
N LEU A 90 5.93 -19.24 0.17
CA LEU A 90 5.99 -20.08 -1.02
C LEU A 90 7.34 -20.03 -1.74
N ALA A 91 8.13 -18.98 -1.50
CA ALA A 91 9.49 -18.89 -2.02
C ALA A 91 10.41 -19.97 -1.44
N TRP A 92 10.10 -20.50 -0.25
CA TRP A 92 10.86 -21.56 0.44
C TRP A 92 10.20 -22.94 0.37
N ALA A 93 8.98 -23.05 -0.17
CA ALA A 93 8.24 -24.30 -0.21
C ALA A 93 8.78 -25.25 -1.28
N ASP A 94 9.51 -26.29 -0.89
CA ASP A 94 10.20 -27.24 -1.80
C ASP A 94 9.29 -27.87 -2.86
N ASN A 95 8.02 -28.07 -2.51
CA ASN A 95 7.01 -28.65 -3.40
C ASN A 95 6.50 -27.70 -4.50
N VAL A 96 6.89 -26.43 -4.47
CA VAL A 96 6.50 -25.43 -5.47
C VAL A 96 7.60 -25.29 -6.51
N ASN A 97 7.27 -25.53 -7.78
CA ASN A 97 8.20 -25.40 -8.90
C ASN A 97 8.77 -23.96 -8.99
N VAL A 98 10.08 -23.83 -9.20
CA VAL A 98 10.80 -22.55 -9.37
C VAL A 98 10.14 -21.65 -10.42
N TYR A 99 9.67 -22.22 -11.53
CA TYR A 99 8.96 -21.46 -12.57
C TYR A 99 7.67 -20.83 -12.06
N MET A 100 6.91 -21.54 -11.22
CA MET A 100 5.68 -21.02 -10.61
C MET A 100 5.98 -19.91 -9.60
N ARG A 101 7.03 -20.08 -8.77
CA ARG A 101 7.49 -19.03 -7.84
C ARG A 101 7.86 -17.76 -8.63
N ALA A 102 8.67 -17.90 -9.67
CA ALA A 102 9.10 -16.79 -10.51
C ALA A 102 7.91 -16.08 -11.18
N LEU A 103 6.95 -16.84 -11.73
CA LEU A 103 5.75 -16.28 -12.36
C LEU A 103 4.91 -15.47 -11.37
N MET A 104 4.72 -15.96 -10.14
CA MET A 104 3.95 -15.24 -9.12
C MET A 104 4.57 -13.88 -8.78
N PHE A 105 5.88 -13.82 -8.56
CA PHE A 105 6.56 -12.54 -8.30
C PHE A 105 6.66 -11.65 -9.54
N ALA A 106 6.81 -12.24 -10.73
CA ALA A 106 6.86 -11.51 -12.00
C ALA A 106 5.56 -10.76 -12.31
N LEU A 107 4.40 -11.21 -11.81
CA LEU A 107 3.12 -10.51 -11.99
C LEU A 107 2.96 -9.32 -11.05
N ILE A 108 3.61 -9.32 -9.88
CA ILE A 108 3.47 -8.23 -8.88
C ILE A 108 3.98 -6.91 -9.46
N VAL A 109 5.15 -6.93 -10.12
CA VAL A 109 5.81 -5.72 -10.64
C VAL A 109 4.96 -4.99 -11.70
N PRO A 110 4.56 -5.62 -12.83
CA PRO A 110 3.78 -4.93 -13.87
C PRO A 110 2.39 -4.51 -13.36
N LEU A 111 1.73 -5.31 -12.51
CA LEU A 111 0.46 -4.92 -11.90
C LEU A 111 0.62 -3.71 -10.97
N SER A 112 1.69 -3.68 -10.19
CA SER A 112 2.01 -2.56 -9.30
C SER A 112 2.28 -1.28 -10.11
N LEU A 113 3.14 -1.35 -11.13
CA LEU A 113 3.45 -0.22 -12.01
C LEU A 113 2.22 0.28 -12.77
N GLY A 114 1.42 -0.63 -13.33
CA GLY A 114 0.17 -0.30 -14.02
C GLY A 114 -0.83 0.40 -13.11
N ASN A 115 -0.96 -0.07 -11.86
CA ASN A 115 -1.83 0.57 -10.87
C ASN A 115 -1.33 1.95 -10.43
N ILE A 116 -0.01 2.14 -10.28
CA ILE A 116 0.55 3.47 -10.03
C ILE A 116 0.21 4.40 -11.20
N ALA A 117 0.51 4.00 -12.42
CA ALA A 117 0.24 4.81 -13.62
C ALA A 117 -1.24 5.17 -13.74
N GLU A 118 -2.14 4.20 -13.49
CA GLU A 118 -3.59 4.43 -13.53
C GLU A 118 -4.06 5.35 -12.39
N ALA A 119 -3.50 5.25 -11.18
CA ALA A 119 -3.78 6.16 -10.08
C ALA A 119 -3.42 7.61 -10.45
N PHE A 120 -2.22 7.81 -11.00
CA PHE A 120 -1.76 9.11 -11.48
C PHE A 120 -2.67 9.67 -12.58
N ARG A 121 -3.02 8.84 -13.58
CA ARG A 121 -3.90 9.23 -14.68
C ARG A 121 -5.28 9.66 -14.16
N ARG A 122 -5.92 8.83 -13.33
CA ARG A 122 -7.25 9.10 -12.75
C ARG A 122 -7.25 10.36 -11.90
N PHE A 123 -6.23 10.51 -11.05
CA PHE A 123 -6.09 11.69 -10.21
C PHE A 123 -5.93 12.95 -11.06
N SER A 124 -5.04 12.92 -12.06
CA SER A 124 -4.79 14.05 -12.96
C SER A 124 -6.04 14.48 -13.72
N VAL A 125 -6.81 13.52 -14.26
CA VAL A 125 -8.08 13.81 -14.95
C VAL A 125 -9.10 14.47 -14.02
N LYS A 126 -9.25 13.95 -12.79
CA LYS A 126 -10.18 14.52 -11.80
C LYS A 126 -9.73 15.89 -11.32
N TRP A 127 -8.43 16.07 -11.12
CA TRP A 127 -7.83 17.35 -10.76
C TRP A 127 -8.01 18.40 -11.85
N ALA A 128 -7.73 18.05 -13.10
CA ALA A 128 -7.88 18.96 -14.24
C ALA A 128 -9.33 19.44 -14.41
N LYS A 129 -10.31 18.59 -14.10
CA LYS A 129 -11.73 18.93 -14.22
C LYS A 129 -12.14 20.04 -13.24
N ASN A 130 -11.94 19.82 -11.92
CA ASN A 130 -12.48 20.69 -10.88
C ASN A 130 -11.51 20.95 -9.70
N GLY A 131 -10.29 20.42 -9.74
CA GLY A 131 -9.35 20.41 -8.61
C GLY A 131 -9.00 21.80 -8.10
N ASN A 132 -8.66 22.73 -8.99
CA ASN A 132 -8.32 24.11 -8.62
C ASN A 132 -9.48 24.83 -7.93
N VAL A 133 -10.70 24.71 -8.47
CA VAL A 133 -11.90 25.34 -7.90
C VAL A 133 -12.22 24.78 -6.51
N ILE A 134 -12.02 23.48 -6.31
CA ILE A 134 -12.22 22.83 -5.01
C ILE A 134 -11.15 23.28 -4.01
N PHE A 135 -9.89 23.36 -4.46
CA PHE A 135 -8.78 23.82 -3.64
C PHE A 135 -9.01 25.26 -3.15
N GLU A 136 -9.35 26.18 -4.03
CA GLU A 136 -9.61 27.58 -3.67
C GLU A 136 -10.70 27.73 -2.60
N LYS A 137 -11.74 26.89 -2.66
CA LYS A 137 -12.82 26.88 -1.66
C LYS A 137 -12.40 26.31 -0.31
N ALA A 138 -11.35 25.49 -0.26
CA ALA A 138 -10.85 24.83 0.95
C ALA A 138 -9.58 25.50 1.51
N PHE A 139 -9.00 26.45 0.78
CA PHE A 139 -7.76 27.11 1.14
C PHE A 139 -8.00 28.34 2.01
N ASN A 140 -7.36 28.37 3.18
CA ASN A 140 -7.37 29.53 4.06
C ASN A 140 -6.05 30.30 3.88
N ARG A 141 -6.14 31.45 3.20
CA ARG A 141 -4.99 32.32 2.91
C ARG A 141 -4.34 32.87 4.19
N ASP A 142 -5.13 33.26 5.18
CA ASP A 142 -4.65 33.91 6.38
C ASP A 142 -3.81 32.96 7.25
N GLN A 143 -4.11 31.67 7.20
CA GLN A 143 -3.42 30.63 7.98
C GLN A 143 -2.42 29.80 7.16
N GLY A 144 -2.37 29.97 5.84
CA GLY A 144 -1.56 29.14 4.95
C GLY A 144 -1.91 27.64 5.05
N SER A 145 -3.17 27.34 5.37
CA SER A 145 -3.66 25.98 5.64
C SER A 145 -4.74 25.60 4.64
N VAL A 146 -4.89 24.30 4.38
CA VAL A 146 -5.94 23.77 3.51
C VAL A 146 -6.60 22.56 4.14
N GLU A 147 -7.93 22.54 4.10
CA GLU A 147 -8.70 21.36 4.50
C GLU A 147 -8.61 20.28 3.42
N TRP A 148 -7.45 19.62 3.32
CA TRP A 148 -7.16 18.67 2.25
C TRP A 148 -8.13 17.46 2.19
N GLU A 149 -8.69 17.08 3.34
CA GLU A 149 -9.74 16.05 3.41
C GLU A 149 -10.98 16.45 2.58
N ARG A 150 -11.36 17.73 2.61
CA ARG A 150 -12.48 18.25 1.84
C ARG A 150 -12.18 18.22 0.35
N VAL A 151 -10.94 18.54 -0.02
CA VAL A 151 -10.47 18.52 -1.42
C VAL A 151 -10.53 17.08 -1.98
N THR A 152 -9.94 16.14 -1.26
CA THR A 152 -9.87 14.72 -1.67
C THR A 152 -11.24 14.04 -1.72
N LYS A 153 -12.12 14.29 -0.74
CA LYS A 153 -13.50 13.78 -0.76
C LYS A 153 -14.29 14.28 -1.97
N ALA A 154 -14.13 15.56 -2.32
CA ALA A 154 -14.82 16.15 -3.47
C ALA A 154 -14.35 15.56 -4.82
N LEU A 155 -13.11 15.09 -4.90
CA LEU A 155 -12.57 14.42 -6.09
C LEU A 155 -13.08 12.97 -6.27
N LYS A 156 -13.73 12.38 -5.26
CA LYS A 156 -14.28 11.01 -5.28
C LYS A 156 -13.27 9.98 -5.82
N LEU A 157 -12.06 9.95 -5.27
CA LEU A 157 -11.03 9.01 -5.72
C LEU A 157 -11.44 7.58 -5.34
N GLU A 158 -11.92 6.81 -6.33
CA GLU A 158 -12.33 5.41 -6.17
C GLU A 158 -11.18 4.50 -6.63
N GLY A 159 -10.86 3.51 -5.79
CA GLY A 159 -9.98 2.41 -6.17
C GLY A 159 -10.72 1.41 -7.06
N VAL A 160 -9.99 0.74 -7.95
CA VAL A 160 -10.58 -0.34 -8.74
C VAL A 160 -10.61 -1.60 -7.89
N ILE A 161 -11.80 -2.01 -7.47
CA ILE A 161 -11.98 -3.25 -6.72
C ILE A 161 -12.35 -4.36 -7.71
N LEU A 162 -11.35 -5.09 -8.20
CA LEU A 162 -11.55 -6.31 -9.01
C LEU A 162 -11.31 -7.59 -8.17
N MET A 163 -11.46 -7.50 -6.84
CA MET A 163 -11.05 -8.55 -5.87
C MET A 163 -12.09 -9.64 -5.63
N VAL A 164 -13.38 -9.29 -5.55
CA VAL A 164 -14.43 -10.18 -5.03
C VAL A 164 -14.65 -11.42 -5.93
N PRO A 165 -14.70 -11.30 -7.28
CA PRO A 165 -14.89 -12.47 -8.14
C PRO A 165 -13.68 -13.43 -8.11
N CYS A 166 -12.46 -12.89 -8.07
CA CYS A 166 -11.23 -13.69 -8.10
C CYS A 166 -11.04 -14.52 -6.82
N MET A 167 -11.38 -13.96 -5.66
CA MET A 167 -11.37 -14.68 -4.37
C MET A 167 -12.36 -15.84 -4.34
N LEU A 168 -13.59 -15.63 -4.83
CA LEU A 168 -14.64 -16.64 -4.82
C LEU A 168 -14.33 -17.80 -5.78
N ILE A 169 -13.77 -17.52 -6.96
CA ILE A 169 -13.35 -18.54 -7.92
C ILE A 169 -12.17 -19.35 -7.38
N GLY A 170 -11.17 -18.70 -6.76
CA GLY A 170 -10.03 -19.39 -6.14
C GLY A 170 -10.44 -20.34 -5.02
N LEU A 171 -11.32 -19.90 -4.11
CA LEU A 171 -11.84 -20.71 -3.01
C LEU A 171 -12.65 -21.92 -3.50
N ALA A 172 -13.45 -21.77 -4.56
CA ALA A 172 -14.24 -22.86 -5.14
C ALA A 172 -13.36 -23.96 -5.78
N LEU A 173 -12.19 -23.61 -6.32
CA LEU A 173 -11.29 -24.55 -7.01
C LEU A 173 -10.35 -25.32 -6.06
N ARG A 174 -10.22 -24.88 -4.80
CA ARG A 174 -9.34 -25.48 -3.78
C ARG A 174 -9.64 -26.97 -3.51
N ASN A 175 -10.89 -27.38 -3.59
CA ASN A 175 -11.30 -28.76 -3.31
C ASN A 175 -10.99 -29.73 -4.46
N VAL A 176 -10.67 -29.22 -5.66
CA VAL A 176 -10.47 -30.04 -6.86
C VAL A 176 -8.99 -30.12 -7.24
N TYR A 177 -8.22 -29.05 -7.03
CA TYR A 177 -6.79 -29.01 -7.36
C TYR A 177 -5.97 -28.33 -6.24
N PRO A 178 -5.23 -29.09 -5.42
CA PRO A 178 -4.41 -28.54 -4.33
C PRO A 178 -3.34 -27.56 -4.82
N GLU A 179 -2.78 -27.78 -6.00
CA GLU A 179 -1.85 -26.84 -6.65
C GLU A 179 -2.53 -25.51 -7.03
N VAL A 180 -3.83 -25.53 -7.35
CA VAL A 180 -4.64 -24.34 -7.58
C VAL A 180 -4.95 -23.60 -6.27
N SER A 181 -4.82 -24.26 -5.11
CA SER A 181 -4.92 -23.59 -3.80
C SER A 181 -3.84 -22.52 -3.61
N LEU A 182 -2.64 -22.74 -4.17
CA LEU A 182 -1.55 -21.75 -4.14
C LEU A 182 -1.91 -20.51 -4.97
N PHE A 183 -2.55 -20.71 -6.13
CA PHE A 183 -3.09 -19.63 -6.94
C PHE A 183 -4.33 -18.97 -6.30
N ALA A 184 -5.13 -19.73 -5.56
CA ALA A 184 -6.33 -19.25 -4.87
C ALA A 184 -6.01 -18.25 -3.74
N CYS A 185 -4.86 -18.40 -3.07
CA CYS A 185 -4.38 -17.40 -2.09
C CYS A 185 -3.42 -16.39 -2.72
N GLY A 186 -2.61 -16.82 -3.67
CA GLY A 186 -1.61 -15.99 -4.35
C GLY A 186 -2.22 -14.87 -5.19
N ILE A 187 -3.16 -15.19 -6.09
CA ILE A 187 -3.77 -14.20 -7.00
C ILE A 187 -4.52 -13.12 -6.20
N PRO A 188 -5.40 -13.44 -5.24
CA PRO A 188 -6.04 -12.40 -4.44
C PRO A 188 -5.05 -11.54 -3.67
N SER A 189 -4.01 -12.15 -3.07
CA SER A 189 -3.01 -11.40 -2.33
C SER A 189 -2.23 -10.45 -3.26
N ILE A 190 -1.88 -10.87 -4.48
CA ILE A 190 -1.26 -10.02 -5.51
C ILE A 190 -2.20 -8.87 -5.90
N LEU A 191 -3.49 -9.13 -6.10
CA LEU A 191 -4.46 -8.08 -6.43
C LEU A 191 -4.64 -7.07 -5.28
N ILE A 192 -4.62 -7.54 -4.04
CA ILE A 192 -4.68 -6.67 -2.86
C ILE A 192 -3.41 -5.83 -2.74
N ILE A 193 -2.23 -6.43 -2.94
CA ILE A 193 -0.96 -5.70 -3.01
C ILE A 193 -1.05 -4.60 -4.07
N ALA A 194 -1.50 -4.95 -5.27
CA ALA A 194 -1.61 -4.01 -6.39
C ALA A 194 -2.59 -2.86 -6.08
N PHE A 195 -3.69 -3.13 -5.37
CA PHE A 195 -4.61 -2.10 -4.86
C PHE A 195 -3.95 -1.17 -3.84
N PHE A 196 -3.22 -1.71 -2.85
CA PHE A 196 -2.52 -0.86 -1.88
C PHE A 196 -1.40 -0.05 -2.53
N VAL A 197 -0.74 -0.60 -3.55
CA VAL A 197 0.19 0.15 -4.40
C VAL A 197 -0.52 1.27 -5.17
N GLN A 198 -1.76 1.04 -5.65
CA GLN A 198 -2.59 2.09 -6.24
C GLN A 198 -2.85 3.24 -5.25
N LEU A 199 -3.12 2.92 -3.98
CA LEU A 199 -3.31 3.92 -2.92
C LEU A 199 -2.03 4.73 -2.65
N ILE A 200 -0.85 4.08 -2.70
CA ILE A 200 0.43 4.79 -2.67
C ILE A 200 0.52 5.75 -3.87
N GLY A 201 0.19 5.29 -5.07
CA GLY A 201 0.16 6.11 -6.28
C GLY A 201 -0.71 7.36 -6.14
N TYR A 202 -1.92 7.22 -5.59
CA TYR A 202 -2.79 8.36 -5.28
C TYR A 202 -2.17 9.33 -4.27
N GLY A 203 -1.54 8.80 -3.22
CA GLY A 203 -0.85 9.62 -2.20
C GLY A 203 0.30 10.43 -2.79
N VAL A 204 1.13 9.81 -3.64
CA VAL A 204 2.23 10.50 -4.33
C VAL A 204 1.69 11.54 -5.31
N ALA A 205 0.63 11.23 -6.07
CA ALA A 205 0.04 12.17 -7.00
C ALA A 205 -0.56 13.41 -6.28
N GLN A 206 -1.22 13.20 -5.14
CA GLN A 206 -1.68 14.30 -4.28
C GLN A 206 -0.52 15.14 -3.74
N ALA A 207 0.53 14.49 -3.22
CA ALA A 207 1.72 15.17 -2.71
C ALA A 207 2.40 16.01 -3.80
N LYS A 208 2.47 15.50 -5.04
CA LYS A 208 2.98 16.25 -6.20
C LYS A 208 2.17 17.52 -6.48
N ILE A 209 0.83 17.42 -6.50
CA ILE A 209 -0.01 18.60 -6.69
C ILE A 209 0.15 19.61 -5.55
N VAL A 210 0.32 19.16 -4.30
CA VAL A 210 0.60 20.07 -3.19
C VAL A 210 1.89 20.83 -3.43
N LEU A 211 2.96 20.19 -3.91
CA LEU A 211 4.20 20.90 -4.27
C LEU A 211 3.96 21.96 -5.35
N GLU A 212 3.26 21.60 -6.42
CA GLU A 212 2.96 22.54 -7.52
C GLU A 212 2.12 23.73 -7.03
N LEU A 213 1.20 23.51 -6.08
CA LEU A 213 0.41 24.58 -5.48
C LEU A 213 1.25 25.46 -4.56
N GLU A 214 2.10 24.87 -3.72
CA GLU A 214 3.04 25.59 -2.84
C GLU A 214 3.97 26.50 -3.64
N GLU A 215 4.49 26.02 -4.78
CA GLU A 215 5.31 26.81 -5.72
C GLU A 215 4.53 27.99 -6.31
N LYS A 216 3.26 27.78 -6.69
CA LYS A 216 2.41 28.84 -7.28
C LYS A 216 2.03 29.92 -6.28
N ILE A 217 1.76 29.55 -5.03
CA ILE A 217 1.34 30.50 -3.97
C ILE A 217 2.51 31.07 -3.18
N GLY A 218 3.72 30.50 -3.30
CA GLY A 218 4.92 30.93 -2.59
C GLY A 218 4.92 30.60 -1.09
N ILE A 219 4.07 29.70 -0.63
CA ILE A 219 3.89 29.35 0.80
C ILE A 219 3.85 27.84 0.95
N LYS A 220 4.53 27.29 1.98
CA LYS A 220 4.45 25.87 2.35
C LYS A 220 3.14 25.60 3.09
N LEU A 221 2.34 24.66 2.59
CA LEU A 221 1.02 24.33 3.11
C LEU A 221 1.14 23.47 4.37
N LYS A 222 0.33 23.79 5.38
CA LYS A 222 0.24 23.05 6.65
C LYS A 222 -0.97 22.12 6.70
#